data_AF-A0A2T4AWU4-F1
#
_entry.id   AF-A0A2T4AWU4-F1
#
_cell.length_a   1.000
_cell.length_b   1.000
_cell.length_c   1.000
_cell.angle_alpha   90.00
_cell.angle_beta   90.00
_cell.angle_gamma   90.00
#
_symmetry.space_group_name_H-M   'P 1'
#
loop_
_entity.id
_entity.type
_entity.pdbx_description
1 polymer ?
#
loop_
_entity_poly.entity_id
_entity_poly.type
_entity_poly.pdbx_seq_one_letter_code
_entity_poly.pdbx_strand_id
1 'polypeptide(L)'
;MYTTQAGRLIVSVLSANPSAFVLMVAPTVTHIKDNLRHRKSVTHSQDLLKILNVILETRLLLSQTQMTEEQKSDFVAVDGVFKNLYNDVYKGPVGLGSNANANEDDIKIATEAVQGVGALISQRTVPLGPENDGGLLLPEATCSEICQALFAIPLSAFSNHSSNLNLDDLLNETAKALHRAVQAYASGFRPLVDQFVSVVRDSRDDQSDEAADKIQRIGSLLAYVGCSELPKSHINGRHHFLALIHVLTAELTAAIDAKASPKIWCALIVGIQAAARYFNDACLKHTPETDQVFDGTMWLYRATYKYPELRSLAGEDEDGSAPSYSSAPPSKEVTATELRNNFLLIGLVAVRSLYRRATAAIGPVPGTQKPALQLSGDFDGSDKPSEYQYLHLISDFAGFVLREMGEAQQASLKLDHYFLNLFQEEIIPIPASTSEEERKARLEKYTDEQGSSWGWLTEKSVNILSLGLLEAMRPSVVAKLFDSGVAQELLVSGTLSASLNQSSLTRPVTRSILTILANKYKIESIGYLMSRLEGRLDTALQNAQNSADSDDAARYLEQVSSVYAIVSGLIRRPSGTQARGLIQRLREAPRNAKTGHLLA
;
A
#
# COMPACT_ATOMS: atom_id res chain seq x y z
N MET A 1 -1.57 -44.36 15.71
CA MET A 1 -1.23 -44.16 17.14
C MET A 1 0.27 -44.26 17.43
N TYR A 2 1.03 -45.18 16.81
CA TYR A 2 2.50 -45.25 17.01
C TYR A 2 3.33 -44.39 16.05
N THR A 3 2.77 -43.91 14.95
CA THR A 3 3.48 -43.19 13.88
C THR A 3 4.16 -41.92 14.39
N THR A 4 3.46 -41.09 15.17
CA THR A 4 4.03 -39.86 15.74
C THR A 4 5.20 -40.12 16.69
N GLN A 5 5.09 -41.13 17.56
CA GLN A 5 6.15 -41.48 18.53
C GLN A 5 7.39 -42.04 17.81
N ALA A 6 7.19 -42.95 16.85
CA ALA A 6 8.27 -43.47 16.01
C ALA A 6 8.93 -42.35 15.18
N GLY A 7 8.12 -41.45 14.62
CA GLY A 7 8.60 -40.28 13.88
C GLY A 7 9.50 -39.38 14.71
N ARG A 8 9.13 -39.09 15.96
CA ARG A 8 9.97 -38.29 16.88
C ARG A 8 11.34 -38.94 17.13
N LEU A 9 11.38 -40.26 17.36
CA LEU A 9 12.65 -40.97 17.54
C LEU A 9 13.53 -40.91 16.30
N ILE A 10 12.95 -41.13 15.12
CA ILE A 10 13.68 -41.07 13.84
C ILE A 10 14.24 -39.66 13.60
N VAL A 11 13.43 -38.63 13.81
CA VAL A 11 13.86 -37.24 13.65
C VAL A 11 14.99 -36.90 14.62
N SER A 12 14.91 -37.30 15.89
CA SER A 12 15.97 -37.04 16.87
C SER A 12 17.32 -37.62 16.45
N VAL A 13 17.31 -38.79 15.80
CA VAL A 13 18.54 -39.41 15.26
C VAL A 13 19.01 -38.67 14.01
N LEU A 14 18.10 -38.35 13.08
CA LEU A 14 18.42 -37.61 11.85
C LEU A 14 18.99 -36.21 12.13
N SER A 15 18.55 -35.55 13.20
CA SER A 15 18.99 -34.21 13.58
C SER A 15 20.33 -34.16 14.32
N ALA A 16 20.91 -35.32 14.68
CA ALA A 16 22.10 -35.36 15.54
C ALA A 16 23.35 -34.77 14.88
N ASN A 17 23.61 -35.11 13.62
CA ASN A 17 24.69 -34.55 12.79
C ASN A 17 24.49 -34.93 11.30
N PRO A 18 25.21 -34.29 10.36
CA PRO A 18 25.11 -34.58 8.93
C PRO A 18 25.36 -36.05 8.56
N SER A 19 26.32 -36.71 9.21
CA SER A 19 26.64 -38.12 8.94
C SER A 19 25.49 -39.06 9.34
N ALA A 20 24.87 -38.83 10.50
CA ALA A 20 23.69 -39.58 10.95
C ALA A 20 22.49 -39.36 10.01
N PHE A 21 22.33 -38.14 9.51
CA PHE A 21 21.30 -37.80 8.53
C PHE A 21 21.46 -38.64 7.26
N VAL A 22 22.65 -38.63 6.65
CA VAL A 22 22.94 -39.37 5.41
C VAL A 22 22.65 -40.86 5.55
N LEU A 23 23.07 -41.48 6.66
CA LEU A 23 22.91 -42.91 6.90
C LEU A 23 21.45 -43.35 7.00
N MET A 24 20.59 -42.50 7.56
CA MET A 24 19.22 -42.88 7.92
C MET A 24 18.16 -42.35 6.96
N VAL A 25 18.45 -41.33 6.15
CA VAL A 25 17.38 -40.60 5.44
C VAL A 25 16.80 -41.39 4.27
N ALA A 26 17.63 -42.06 3.47
CA ALA A 26 17.18 -42.87 2.34
C ALA A 26 16.20 -43.99 2.74
N PRO A 27 16.51 -44.88 3.71
CA PRO A 27 15.57 -45.91 4.15
C PRO A 27 14.31 -45.32 4.80
N THR A 28 14.47 -44.22 5.56
CA THR A 28 13.35 -43.54 6.22
C THR A 28 12.35 -42.98 5.22
N VAL A 29 12.82 -42.20 4.24
CA VAL A 29 11.96 -41.60 3.21
C VAL A 29 11.31 -42.67 2.36
N THR A 30 12.04 -43.74 2.01
CA THR A 30 11.48 -44.88 1.26
C THR A 30 10.33 -45.53 2.02
N HIS A 31 10.52 -45.80 3.32
CA HIS A 31 9.47 -46.37 4.15
C HIS A 31 8.25 -45.44 4.29
N ILE A 32 8.45 -44.13 4.43
CA ILE A 32 7.36 -43.15 4.46
C ILE A 32 6.59 -43.17 3.13
N LYS A 33 7.29 -43.17 1.99
CA LYS A 33 6.67 -43.25 0.64
C LYS A 33 5.79 -44.49 0.51
N ASP A 34 6.30 -45.65 0.90
CA ASP A 34 5.56 -46.91 0.80
C ASP A 34 4.33 -46.93 1.72
N ASN A 35 4.42 -46.36 2.92
CA ASN A 35 3.27 -46.24 3.82
C ASN A 35 2.23 -45.20 3.35
N LEU A 36 2.67 -44.14 2.65
CA LEU A 36 1.77 -43.17 2.02
C LEU A 36 1.08 -43.71 0.76
N ARG A 37 1.62 -44.77 0.13
CA ARG A 37 0.93 -45.54 -0.92
C ARG A 37 -0.11 -46.49 -0.34
N HIS A 38 0.13 -47.04 0.84
CA HIS A 38 -0.75 -48.01 1.53
C HIS A 38 -1.39 -47.38 2.78
N ARG A 39 -2.11 -46.27 2.58
CA ARG A 39 -2.65 -45.45 3.68
C ARG A 39 -3.67 -46.23 4.52
N LYS A 40 -3.43 -46.31 5.83
CA LYS A 40 -4.33 -46.96 6.80
C LYS A 40 -5.47 -46.06 7.29
N SER A 41 -5.23 -44.74 7.37
CA SER A 41 -6.22 -43.73 7.75
C SER A 41 -5.76 -42.32 7.35
N VAL A 42 -6.66 -41.34 7.47
CA VAL A 42 -6.37 -39.90 7.25
C VAL A 42 -5.31 -39.41 8.23
N THR A 43 -5.50 -39.66 9.53
CA THR A 43 -4.53 -39.29 10.58
C THR A 43 -3.16 -39.93 10.34
N HIS A 44 -3.13 -41.18 9.86
CA HIS A 44 -1.87 -41.84 9.51
C HIS A 44 -1.14 -41.11 8.38
N SER A 45 -1.89 -40.62 7.38
CA SER A 45 -1.33 -39.88 6.25
C SER A 45 -0.78 -38.52 6.69
N GLN A 46 -1.52 -37.81 7.54
CA GLN A 46 -1.08 -36.54 8.14
C GLN A 46 0.20 -36.72 8.97
N ASP A 47 0.23 -37.73 9.85
CA ASP A 47 1.41 -38.01 10.68
C ASP A 47 2.65 -38.30 9.80
N LEU A 48 2.48 -39.07 8.72
CA LEU A 48 3.58 -39.38 7.79
C LEU A 48 4.06 -38.14 7.02
N LEU A 49 3.15 -37.29 6.55
CA LEU A 49 3.50 -36.01 5.92
C LEU A 49 4.24 -35.10 6.90
N LYS A 50 3.76 -34.96 8.14
CA LYS A 50 4.45 -34.20 9.20
C LYS A 50 5.87 -34.67 9.42
N ILE A 51 6.08 -35.99 9.50
CA ILE A 51 7.43 -36.55 9.67
C ILE A 51 8.29 -36.19 8.47
N LEU A 52 7.78 -36.32 7.23
CA LEU A 52 8.52 -35.95 6.03
C LEU A 52 8.86 -34.46 5.98
N ASN A 53 7.94 -33.58 6.40
CA ASN A 53 8.16 -32.14 6.51
C ASN A 53 9.32 -31.84 7.48
N VAL A 54 9.33 -32.48 8.66
CA VAL A 54 10.39 -32.31 9.64
C VAL A 54 11.74 -32.83 9.11
N ILE A 55 11.76 -33.91 8.33
CA ILE A 55 12.99 -34.40 7.67
C ILE A 55 13.51 -33.35 6.67
N LEU A 56 12.64 -32.72 5.89
CA LEU A 56 13.00 -31.67 4.94
C LEU A 56 13.58 -30.44 5.67
N GLU A 57 12.96 -30.01 6.76
CA GLU A 57 13.47 -28.90 7.58
C GLU A 57 14.81 -29.25 8.23
N THR A 58 14.97 -30.49 8.70
CA THR A 58 16.23 -30.98 9.26
C THR A 58 17.34 -30.92 8.22
N ARG A 59 17.06 -31.31 6.97
CA ARG A 59 18.02 -31.18 5.86
C ARG A 59 18.43 -29.73 5.63
N LEU A 60 17.48 -28.80 5.63
CA LEU A 60 17.77 -27.37 5.44
C LEU A 60 18.65 -26.82 6.55
N LEU A 61 18.33 -27.14 7.80
CA LEU A 61 19.14 -26.73 8.95
C LEU A 61 20.56 -27.30 8.85
N LEU A 62 20.69 -28.60 8.59
CA LEU A 62 21.99 -29.25 8.48
C LEU A 62 22.81 -28.71 7.30
N SER A 63 22.17 -28.37 6.16
CA SER A 63 22.88 -27.79 5.00
C SER A 63 23.56 -26.44 5.29
N GLN A 64 23.22 -25.78 6.39
CA GLN A 64 23.82 -24.52 6.84
C GLN A 64 24.94 -24.72 7.89
N THR A 65 25.15 -25.95 8.33
CA THR A 65 26.21 -26.28 9.30
C THR A 65 27.56 -26.45 8.62
N GLN A 66 28.65 -26.27 9.38
CA GLN A 66 29.98 -26.54 8.88
C GLN A 66 30.17 -28.05 8.69
N MET A 67 30.50 -28.47 7.47
CA MET A 67 30.73 -29.86 7.08
C MET A 67 32.14 -30.03 6.52
N THR A 68 32.76 -31.19 6.77
CA THR A 68 33.97 -31.61 6.04
C THR A 68 33.65 -31.89 4.57
N GLU A 69 34.66 -31.88 3.68
CA GLU A 69 34.43 -32.18 2.26
C GLU A 69 33.86 -33.60 2.04
N GLU A 70 34.27 -34.57 2.87
CA GLU A 70 33.68 -35.92 2.87
C GLU A 70 32.21 -35.89 3.25
N GLN A 71 31.84 -35.18 4.33
CA GLN A 71 30.45 -35.02 4.73
C GLN A 71 29.60 -34.30 3.67
N LYS A 72 30.15 -33.31 2.96
CA LYS A 72 29.45 -32.65 1.85
C LYS A 72 29.18 -33.62 0.70
N SER A 73 30.18 -34.42 0.32
CA SER A 73 30.04 -35.45 -0.72
C SER A 73 28.95 -36.45 -0.35
N ASP A 74 28.97 -36.95 0.87
CA ASP A 74 27.97 -37.88 1.42
C ASP A 74 26.56 -37.26 1.45
N PHE A 75 26.46 -35.97 1.82
CA PHE A 75 25.20 -35.25 1.85
C PHE A 75 24.61 -35.06 0.44
N VAL A 76 25.45 -34.80 -0.57
CA VAL A 76 25.03 -34.72 -1.97
C VAL A 76 24.64 -36.10 -2.52
N ALA A 77 25.27 -37.19 -2.05
CA ALA A 77 24.93 -38.54 -2.51
C ALA A 77 23.47 -38.94 -2.22
N VAL A 78 22.87 -38.38 -1.17
CA VAL A 78 21.46 -38.65 -0.80
C VAL A 78 20.45 -37.69 -1.45
N ASP A 79 20.90 -36.72 -2.24
CA ASP A 79 20.02 -35.74 -2.91
C ASP A 79 18.97 -36.38 -3.82
N GLY A 80 19.31 -37.51 -4.45
CA GLY A 80 18.40 -38.28 -5.31
C GLY A 80 17.11 -38.71 -4.61
N VAL A 81 17.15 -38.91 -3.29
CA VAL A 81 15.98 -39.29 -2.47
C VAL A 81 14.89 -38.23 -2.51
N PHE A 82 15.27 -36.95 -2.59
CA PHE A 82 14.36 -35.81 -2.48
C PHE A 82 13.85 -35.30 -3.83
N LYS A 83 14.63 -35.47 -4.91
CA LYS A 83 14.32 -34.92 -6.24
C LYS A 83 12.95 -35.33 -6.78
N ASN A 84 12.50 -36.55 -6.50
CA ASN A 84 11.24 -37.08 -6.99
C ASN A 84 10.08 -36.97 -5.97
N LEU A 85 10.31 -36.42 -4.78
CA LEU A 85 9.29 -36.37 -3.73
C LEU A 85 8.04 -35.59 -4.13
N TYR A 86 8.19 -34.53 -4.93
CA TYR A 86 7.03 -33.78 -5.40
C TYR A 86 6.10 -34.69 -6.20
N ASN A 87 6.61 -35.37 -7.22
CA ASN A 87 5.82 -36.24 -8.08
C ASN A 87 5.31 -37.48 -7.36
N ASP A 88 6.14 -38.09 -6.51
CA ASP A 88 5.82 -39.37 -5.87
C ASP A 88 4.90 -39.24 -4.66
N VAL A 89 4.91 -38.09 -3.97
CA VAL A 89 4.26 -37.92 -2.67
C VAL A 89 3.33 -36.72 -2.63
N TYR A 90 3.80 -35.54 -3.02
CA TYR A 90 3.10 -34.30 -2.71
C TYR A 90 2.10 -33.84 -3.78
N LYS A 91 2.34 -34.12 -5.06
CA LYS A 91 1.53 -33.61 -6.18
C LYS A 91 0.04 -33.95 -6.03
N GLY A 92 -0.26 -35.21 -5.69
CA GLY A 92 -1.64 -35.64 -5.43
C GLY A 92 -2.30 -34.93 -4.25
N PRO A 93 -1.73 -35.02 -3.03
CA PRO A 93 -2.22 -34.30 -1.84
C PRO A 93 -2.39 -32.79 -2.00
N VAL A 94 -1.46 -32.10 -2.67
CA VAL A 94 -1.60 -30.66 -2.94
C VAL A 94 -2.77 -30.38 -3.88
N GLY A 95 -2.95 -31.22 -4.91
CA GLY A 95 -4.09 -31.11 -5.83
C GLY A 95 -5.46 -31.31 -5.18
N LEU A 96 -5.53 -31.92 -3.99
CA LEU A 96 -6.78 -31.98 -3.21
C LEU A 96 -7.21 -30.59 -2.71
N GLY A 97 -6.25 -29.70 -2.43
CA GLY A 97 -6.54 -28.37 -1.89
C GLY A 97 -7.22 -27.43 -2.90
N SER A 98 -7.09 -27.68 -4.20
CA SER A 98 -7.75 -26.92 -5.26
C SER A 98 -9.04 -27.56 -5.77
N ASN A 99 -9.45 -28.69 -5.19
CA ASN A 99 -10.67 -29.39 -5.58
C ASN A 99 -11.90 -28.75 -4.93
N ALA A 100 -12.85 -28.27 -5.74
CA ALA A 100 -14.09 -27.66 -5.26
C ALA A 100 -14.97 -28.61 -4.41
N ASN A 101 -14.80 -29.93 -4.58
CA ASN A 101 -15.55 -30.95 -3.85
C ASN A 101 -14.73 -31.62 -2.73
N ALA A 102 -13.64 -30.99 -2.28
CA ALA A 102 -12.80 -31.53 -1.21
C ALA A 102 -13.58 -31.63 0.11
N ASN A 103 -13.48 -32.78 0.78
CA ASN A 103 -14.03 -32.94 2.13
C ASN A 103 -13.04 -32.39 3.20
N GLU A 104 -13.45 -32.39 4.46
CA GLU A 104 -12.60 -31.88 5.55
C GLU A 104 -11.28 -32.64 5.71
N ASP A 105 -11.29 -33.96 5.46
CA ASP A 105 -10.09 -34.79 5.56
C ASP A 105 -9.10 -34.50 4.42
N ASP A 106 -9.62 -34.26 3.21
CA ASP A 106 -8.85 -33.83 2.05
C ASP A 106 -8.17 -32.48 2.31
N ILE A 107 -8.89 -31.52 2.89
CA ILE A 107 -8.36 -30.21 3.27
C ILE A 107 -7.20 -30.37 4.27
N LYS A 108 -7.38 -31.17 5.33
CA LYS A 108 -6.31 -31.38 6.31
C LYS A 108 -5.08 -32.09 5.72
N ILE A 109 -5.27 -33.04 4.81
CA ILE A 109 -4.16 -33.69 4.09
C ILE A 109 -3.44 -32.66 3.20
N ALA A 110 -4.19 -31.81 2.49
CA ALA A 110 -3.62 -30.75 1.66
C ALA A 110 -2.82 -29.76 2.52
N THR A 111 -3.30 -29.38 3.71
CA THR A 111 -2.61 -28.46 4.63
C THR A 111 -1.23 -28.98 5.02
N GLU A 112 -1.11 -30.26 5.36
CA GLU A 112 0.20 -30.85 5.69
C GLU A 112 1.10 -30.98 4.45
N ALA A 113 0.51 -31.24 3.29
CA ALA A 113 1.24 -31.37 2.04
C ALA A 113 1.82 -30.04 1.53
N VAL A 114 1.08 -28.93 1.62
CA VAL A 114 1.56 -27.61 1.18
C VAL A 114 2.75 -27.14 2.02
N GLN A 115 2.75 -27.40 3.33
CA GLN A 115 3.90 -27.14 4.21
C GLN A 115 5.15 -27.90 3.72
N GLY A 116 4.99 -29.19 3.43
CA GLY A 116 6.06 -30.05 2.93
C GLY A 116 6.62 -29.59 1.59
N VAL A 117 5.75 -29.16 0.68
CA VAL A 117 6.16 -28.62 -0.62
C VAL A 117 6.94 -27.31 -0.48
N GLY A 118 6.52 -26.40 0.43
CA GLY A 118 7.28 -25.19 0.74
C GLY A 118 8.70 -25.50 1.27
N ALA A 119 8.84 -26.52 2.11
CA ALA A 119 10.14 -26.99 2.58
C ALA A 119 10.96 -27.69 1.48
N LEU A 120 10.30 -28.43 0.57
CA LEU A 120 10.93 -29.17 -0.52
C LEU A 120 11.52 -28.24 -1.59
N ILE A 121 10.79 -27.22 -2.02
CA ILE A 121 11.30 -26.26 -3.03
C ILE A 121 12.47 -25.43 -2.49
N SER A 122 12.55 -25.26 -1.16
CA SER A 122 13.64 -24.54 -0.51
C SER A 122 14.95 -25.32 -0.45
N GLN A 123 14.93 -26.62 -0.77
CA GLN A 123 16.11 -27.46 -0.69
C GLN A 123 17.17 -27.00 -1.68
N ARG A 124 18.41 -26.90 -1.21
CA ARG A 124 19.58 -26.57 -2.02
C ARG A 124 20.56 -27.72 -2.11
N THR A 125 21.34 -27.75 -3.17
CA THR A 125 22.53 -28.59 -3.25
C THR A 125 23.64 -27.97 -2.40
N VAL A 126 24.42 -28.82 -1.73
CA VAL A 126 25.59 -28.35 -0.99
C VAL A 126 26.72 -28.11 -1.99
N PRO A 127 27.40 -26.96 -1.96
CA PRO A 127 28.45 -26.66 -2.92
C PRO A 127 29.69 -27.54 -2.68
N LEU A 128 30.14 -28.21 -3.74
CA LEU A 128 31.41 -28.94 -3.77
C LEU A 128 32.48 -28.01 -4.37
N GLY A 129 33.37 -27.52 -3.51
CA GLY A 129 34.41 -26.55 -3.87
C GLY A 129 33.96 -25.08 -3.85
N PRO A 130 34.91 -24.13 -4.01
CA PRO A 130 34.69 -22.69 -3.83
C PRO A 130 34.02 -21.97 -5.00
N GLU A 131 33.88 -22.61 -6.17
CA GLU A 131 33.35 -21.98 -7.39
C GLU A 131 31.86 -22.26 -7.68
N ASN A 132 31.24 -23.21 -6.95
CA ASN A 132 29.83 -23.55 -7.12
C ASN A 132 29.00 -22.85 -6.04
N ASP A 133 28.16 -21.90 -6.41
CA ASP A 133 27.04 -21.49 -5.55
C ASP A 133 25.96 -22.57 -5.65
N GLY A 134 25.74 -23.32 -4.56
CA GLY A 134 24.75 -24.40 -4.51
C GLY A 134 23.36 -23.94 -4.98
N GLY A 135 22.92 -24.46 -6.13
CA GLY A 135 21.62 -24.18 -6.73
C GLY A 135 20.45 -24.86 -5.99
N LEU A 136 19.24 -24.65 -6.51
CA LEU A 136 18.07 -25.40 -6.04
C LEU A 136 18.25 -26.89 -6.33
N LEU A 137 17.79 -27.73 -5.40
CA LEU A 137 17.84 -29.19 -5.54
C LEU A 137 16.88 -29.69 -6.63
N LEU A 138 15.72 -29.04 -6.74
CA LEU A 138 14.71 -29.37 -7.74
C LEU A 138 14.99 -28.69 -9.08
N PRO A 139 14.64 -29.32 -10.21
CA PRO A 139 14.65 -28.67 -11.52
C PRO A 139 13.69 -27.48 -11.58
N GLU A 140 14.03 -26.47 -12.39
CA GLU A 140 13.20 -25.26 -12.56
C GLU A 140 11.76 -25.57 -13.00
N ALA A 141 11.58 -26.58 -13.86
CA ALA A 141 10.25 -27.02 -14.30
C ALA A 141 9.38 -27.49 -13.13
N THR A 142 9.95 -28.27 -12.20
CA THR A 142 9.26 -28.73 -10.99
C THR A 142 8.98 -27.58 -10.03
N CYS A 143 9.92 -26.64 -9.88
CA CYS A 143 9.71 -25.42 -9.08
C CYS A 143 8.55 -24.58 -9.62
N SER A 144 8.49 -24.39 -10.94
CA SER A 144 7.40 -23.67 -11.62
C SER A 144 6.05 -24.36 -11.41
N GLU A 145 5.99 -25.67 -11.60
CA GLU A 145 4.79 -26.48 -11.36
C GLU A 145 4.32 -26.38 -9.90
N ILE A 146 5.25 -26.42 -8.94
CA ILE A 146 4.95 -26.23 -7.51
C ILE A 146 4.30 -24.86 -7.27
N CYS A 147 4.89 -23.77 -7.77
CA CYS A 147 4.34 -22.42 -7.58
C CYS A 147 2.92 -22.33 -8.15
N GLN A 148 2.67 -22.89 -9.34
CA GLN A 148 1.35 -22.90 -9.96
C GLN A 148 0.35 -23.74 -9.16
N ALA A 149 0.74 -24.94 -8.72
CA ALA A 149 -0.12 -25.81 -7.93
C ALA A 149 -0.51 -25.19 -6.58
N LEU A 150 0.44 -24.54 -5.91
CA LEU A 150 0.16 -23.80 -4.66
C LEU A 150 -0.78 -22.61 -4.90
N PHE A 151 -0.58 -21.86 -5.98
CA PHE A 151 -1.43 -20.70 -6.29
C PHE A 151 -2.84 -21.08 -6.78
N ALA A 152 -3.02 -22.27 -7.36
CA ALA A 152 -4.34 -22.76 -7.76
C ALA A 152 -5.32 -22.93 -6.57
N ILE A 153 -4.81 -23.25 -5.37
CA ILE A 153 -5.61 -23.43 -4.15
C ILE A 153 -6.40 -22.16 -3.78
N PRO A 154 -5.76 -20.98 -3.56
CA PRO A 154 -6.48 -19.75 -3.27
C PRO A 154 -7.36 -19.30 -4.44
N LEU A 155 -6.96 -19.53 -5.69
CA LEU A 155 -7.81 -19.20 -6.86
C LEU A 155 -9.15 -19.94 -6.82
N SER A 156 -9.15 -21.22 -6.49
CA SER A 156 -10.39 -22.00 -6.32
C SER A 156 -11.14 -21.64 -5.05
N ALA A 157 -10.44 -21.48 -3.92
CA ALA A 157 -11.05 -21.26 -2.61
C ALA A 157 -11.78 -19.92 -2.54
N PHE A 158 -11.19 -18.84 -3.08
CA PHE A 158 -11.82 -17.51 -3.10
C PHE A 158 -13.00 -17.41 -4.08
N SER A 159 -13.26 -18.44 -4.87
CA SER A 159 -14.47 -18.53 -5.70
C SER A 159 -15.66 -19.17 -4.96
N ASN A 160 -15.44 -19.79 -3.79
CA ASN A 160 -16.45 -20.53 -3.04
C ASN A 160 -16.62 -19.94 -1.62
N HIS A 161 -17.78 -19.32 -1.34
CA HIS A 161 -18.01 -18.55 -0.10
C HIS A 161 -18.23 -19.36 1.20
N SER A 162 -17.94 -20.66 1.23
CA SER A 162 -18.04 -21.44 2.46
C SER A 162 -16.79 -21.24 3.33
N SER A 163 -16.79 -20.21 4.20
CA SER A 163 -15.77 -20.08 5.23
C SER A 163 -15.87 -21.28 6.19
N ASN A 164 -14.77 -22.03 6.28
CA ASN A 164 -14.58 -23.14 7.20
C ASN A 164 -13.19 -22.96 7.80
N LEU A 165 -13.05 -23.12 9.13
CA LEU A 165 -11.77 -22.97 9.84
C LEU A 165 -10.64 -23.80 9.19
N ASN A 166 -10.94 -25.01 8.72
CA ASN A 166 -9.94 -25.86 8.05
C ASN A 166 -9.46 -25.27 6.71
N LEU A 167 -10.32 -24.56 5.99
CA LEU A 167 -9.98 -23.91 4.72
C LEU A 167 -9.10 -22.67 4.98
N ASP A 168 -9.38 -21.92 6.04
CA ASP A 168 -8.56 -20.76 6.43
C ASP A 168 -7.14 -21.21 6.84
N ASP A 169 -7.02 -22.33 7.56
CA ASP A 169 -5.72 -22.95 7.88
C ASP A 169 -4.96 -23.36 6.62
N LEU A 170 -5.64 -24.01 5.66
CA LEU A 170 -5.05 -24.36 4.37
C LEU A 170 -4.55 -23.14 3.61
N LEU A 171 -5.35 -22.07 3.55
CA LEU A 171 -4.98 -20.83 2.87
C LEU A 171 -3.78 -20.14 3.52
N ASN A 172 -3.72 -20.11 4.85
CA ASN A 172 -2.59 -19.53 5.58
C ASN A 172 -1.29 -20.32 5.32
N GLU A 173 -1.34 -21.64 5.39
CA GLU A 173 -0.17 -22.48 5.11
C GLU A 173 0.23 -22.46 3.64
N THR A 174 -0.74 -22.34 2.73
CA THR A 174 -0.46 -22.13 1.29
C THR A 174 0.23 -20.80 1.04
N ALA A 175 -0.22 -19.72 1.70
CA ALA A 175 0.42 -18.41 1.59
C ALA A 175 1.88 -18.44 2.05
N LYS A 176 2.16 -19.09 3.20
CA LYS A 176 3.53 -19.28 3.70
C LYS A 176 4.37 -20.14 2.75
N ALA A 177 3.81 -21.24 2.25
CA ALA A 177 4.50 -22.13 1.32
C ALA A 177 4.83 -21.42 0.00
N LEU A 178 3.91 -20.63 -0.54
CA LEU A 178 4.09 -19.86 -1.77
C LEU A 178 5.10 -18.72 -1.59
N HIS A 179 5.05 -18.01 -0.45
CA HIS A 179 6.07 -17.01 -0.09
C HIS A 179 7.46 -17.63 -0.07
N ARG A 180 7.61 -18.75 0.64
CA ARG A 180 8.87 -19.49 0.73
C ARG A 180 9.33 -20.03 -0.63
N ALA A 181 8.40 -20.50 -1.46
CA ALA A 181 8.66 -20.94 -2.83
C ALA A 181 9.22 -19.81 -3.69
N VAL A 182 8.63 -18.62 -3.63
CA VAL A 182 9.06 -17.43 -4.38
C VAL A 182 10.40 -16.89 -3.86
N GLN A 183 10.66 -16.96 -2.55
CA GLN A 183 11.98 -16.63 -2.00
C GLN A 183 13.09 -17.58 -2.53
N ALA A 184 12.77 -18.88 -2.68
CA ALA A 184 13.70 -19.88 -3.19
C ALA A 184 13.86 -19.79 -4.71
N TYR A 185 12.76 -19.65 -5.45
CA TYR A 185 12.67 -19.60 -6.91
C TYR A 185 11.99 -18.30 -7.36
N ALA A 186 12.77 -17.21 -7.41
CA ALA A 186 12.26 -15.85 -7.68
C ALA A 186 11.53 -15.72 -9.03
N SER A 187 11.96 -16.47 -10.06
CA SER A 187 11.31 -16.48 -11.38
C SER A 187 9.88 -17.02 -11.34
N GLY A 188 9.51 -17.76 -10.30
CA GLY A 188 8.17 -18.29 -10.10
C GLY A 188 7.10 -17.24 -9.80
N PHE A 189 7.47 -16.01 -9.45
CA PHE A 189 6.50 -14.96 -9.10
C PHE A 189 5.77 -14.35 -10.30
N ARG A 190 6.49 -14.09 -11.41
CA ARG A 190 5.93 -13.43 -12.60
C ARG A 190 4.70 -14.18 -13.17
N PRO A 191 4.73 -15.52 -13.34
CA PRO A 191 3.55 -16.26 -13.79
C PRO A 191 2.34 -16.13 -12.87
N LEU A 192 2.53 -15.94 -11.56
CA LEU A 192 1.41 -15.76 -10.61
C LEU A 192 0.74 -14.40 -10.82
N VAL A 193 1.54 -13.36 -11.08
CA VAL A 193 1.05 -12.03 -11.44
C VAL A 193 0.29 -12.07 -12.77
N ASP A 194 0.80 -12.80 -13.77
CA ASP A 194 0.12 -12.95 -15.07
C ASP A 194 -1.23 -13.70 -14.94
N GLN A 195 -1.30 -14.70 -14.05
CA GLN A 195 -2.57 -15.36 -13.72
C GLN A 195 -3.54 -14.42 -13.00
N PHE A 196 -3.05 -13.59 -12.07
CA PHE A 196 -3.88 -12.57 -11.43
C PHE A 196 -4.43 -11.54 -12.41
N VAL A 197 -3.65 -11.12 -13.40
CA VAL A 197 -4.14 -10.26 -14.50
C VAL A 197 -5.32 -10.91 -15.22
N SER A 198 -5.24 -12.21 -15.49
CA SER A 198 -6.35 -12.95 -16.12
C SER A 198 -7.60 -12.91 -15.24
N VAL A 199 -7.46 -13.17 -13.92
CA VAL A 199 -8.57 -13.06 -12.97
C VAL A 199 -9.18 -11.66 -12.95
N VAL A 200 -8.37 -10.61 -12.90
CA VAL A 200 -8.86 -9.23 -12.89
C VAL A 200 -9.66 -8.93 -14.16
N ARG A 201 -9.20 -9.39 -15.32
CA ARG A 201 -9.88 -9.18 -16.60
C ARG A 201 -11.21 -9.93 -16.65
N ASP A 202 -11.23 -11.19 -16.25
CA ASP A 202 -12.47 -11.98 -16.17
C ASP A 202 -13.48 -11.36 -15.19
N SER A 203 -12.98 -10.86 -14.05
CA SER A 203 -13.80 -10.21 -13.01
C SER A 203 -14.36 -8.85 -13.41
N ARG A 204 -13.76 -8.15 -14.39
CA ARG A 204 -14.33 -6.90 -14.91
C ARG A 204 -15.62 -7.10 -15.68
N ASP A 205 -15.74 -8.23 -16.38
CA ASP A 205 -16.94 -8.54 -17.14
C ASP A 205 -18.10 -8.96 -16.22
N ASP A 206 -17.79 -9.59 -15.08
CA ASP A 206 -18.77 -10.03 -14.08
C ASP A 206 -19.33 -8.88 -13.22
N GLN A 207 -18.52 -7.85 -12.92
CA GLN A 207 -18.88 -6.66 -12.11
C GLN A 207 -19.49 -6.92 -10.72
N SER A 208 -19.44 -8.16 -10.24
CA SER A 208 -20.02 -8.60 -8.97
C SER A 208 -19.20 -8.16 -7.75
N ASP A 209 -19.83 -8.15 -6.56
CA ASP A 209 -19.12 -7.85 -5.31
C ASP A 209 -18.12 -8.96 -4.98
N GLU A 210 -18.47 -10.18 -5.35
CA GLU A 210 -17.65 -11.39 -5.26
C GLU A 210 -16.38 -11.27 -6.12
N ALA A 211 -16.51 -10.72 -7.33
CA ALA A 211 -15.39 -10.44 -8.21
C ALA A 211 -14.41 -9.42 -7.57
N ALA A 212 -14.93 -8.36 -6.95
CA ALA A 212 -14.09 -7.39 -6.24
C ALA A 212 -13.38 -8.00 -5.02
N ASP A 213 -14.07 -8.80 -4.20
CA ASP A 213 -13.48 -9.52 -3.05
C ASP A 213 -12.37 -10.47 -3.51
N LYS A 214 -12.61 -11.23 -4.59
CA LYS A 214 -11.62 -12.13 -5.18
C LYS A 214 -10.35 -11.39 -5.63
N ILE A 215 -10.50 -10.26 -6.34
CA ILE A 215 -9.37 -9.41 -6.74
C ILE A 215 -8.60 -8.94 -5.50
N GLN A 216 -9.31 -8.44 -4.48
CA GLN A 216 -8.68 -7.92 -3.27
C GLN A 216 -7.88 -9.00 -2.52
N ARG A 217 -8.46 -10.18 -2.35
CA ARG A 217 -7.80 -11.31 -1.66
C ARG A 217 -6.57 -11.81 -2.39
N ILE A 218 -6.66 -12.01 -3.70
CA ILE A 218 -5.52 -12.47 -4.52
C ILE A 218 -4.43 -11.38 -4.59
N GLY A 219 -4.82 -10.12 -4.77
CA GLY A 219 -3.88 -9.00 -4.76
C GLY A 219 -3.12 -8.88 -3.43
N SER A 220 -3.83 -9.04 -2.32
CA SER A 220 -3.23 -9.05 -0.97
C SER A 220 -2.32 -10.25 -0.74
N LEU A 221 -2.69 -11.43 -1.24
CA LEU A 221 -1.84 -12.62 -1.20
C LEU A 221 -0.54 -12.41 -1.99
N LEU A 222 -0.61 -11.89 -3.22
CA LEU A 222 0.57 -11.61 -4.04
C LEU A 222 1.46 -10.54 -3.41
N ALA A 223 0.85 -9.53 -2.78
CA ALA A 223 1.58 -8.53 -2.00
C ALA A 223 2.35 -9.18 -0.84
N TYR A 224 1.72 -10.06 -0.08
CA TYR A 224 2.40 -10.82 0.98
C TYR A 224 3.52 -11.70 0.42
N VAL A 225 3.24 -12.50 -0.61
CA VAL A 225 4.18 -13.46 -1.21
C VAL A 225 5.41 -12.77 -1.78
N GLY A 226 5.23 -11.67 -2.52
CA GLY A 226 6.33 -10.99 -3.21
C GLY A 226 7.03 -9.90 -2.39
N CYS A 227 6.38 -9.34 -1.37
CA CYS A 227 6.85 -8.10 -0.72
C CYS A 227 7.04 -8.17 0.81
N SER A 228 6.56 -9.20 1.52
CA SER A 228 6.57 -9.21 3.00
C SER A 228 7.95 -9.41 3.66
N GLU A 229 8.89 -9.96 2.91
CA GLU A 229 10.30 -10.14 3.31
C GLU A 229 11.20 -9.91 2.11
N LEU A 230 12.38 -9.33 2.35
CA LEU A 230 13.38 -9.20 1.30
C LEU A 230 13.99 -10.57 1.01
N PRO A 231 13.98 -11.05 -0.25
CA PRO A 231 14.72 -12.25 -0.61
C PRO A 231 16.20 -12.07 -0.29
N LYS A 232 16.94 -13.18 -0.19
CA LYS A 232 18.42 -13.15 -0.07
C LYS A 232 19.09 -12.25 -1.13
N SER A 233 18.45 -12.07 -2.28
CA SER A 233 18.77 -11.05 -3.26
C SER A 233 17.76 -9.90 -3.18
N HIS A 234 18.21 -8.74 -2.71
CA HIS A 234 17.39 -7.50 -2.66
C HIS A 234 16.85 -7.11 -4.04
N ILE A 235 17.60 -7.40 -5.11
CA ILE A 235 17.21 -7.17 -6.50
C ILE A 235 15.93 -7.92 -6.85
N ASN A 236 15.77 -9.16 -6.38
CA ASN A 236 14.58 -9.96 -6.65
C ASN A 236 13.36 -9.39 -5.94
N GLY A 237 13.50 -8.97 -4.68
CA GLY A 237 12.41 -8.33 -3.93
C GLY A 237 11.92 -7.05 -4.61
N ARG A 238 12.85 -6.22 -5.08
CA ARG A 238 12.53 -5.04 -5.89
C ARG A 238 11.77 -5.40 -7.16
N HIS A 239 12.23 -6.41 -7.91
CA HIS A 239 11.56 -6.83 -9.15
C HIS A 239 10.13 -7.33 -8.88
N HIS A 240 9.91 -8.07 -7.80
CA HIS A 240 8.58 -8.51 -7.39
C HIS A 240 7.67 -7.32 -7.06
N PHE A 241 8.16 -6.37 -6.26
CA PHE A 241 7.42 -5.14 -5.93
C PHE A 241 7.09 -4.31 -7.17
N LEU A 242 8.09 -4.05 -8.02
CA LEU A 242 7.92 -3.27 -9.25
C LEU A 242 6.92 -3.92 -10.19
N ALA A 243 7.04 -5.24 -10.43
CA ALA A 243 6.13 -5.97 -11.30
C ALA A 243 4.68 -5.90 -10.80
N LEU A 244 4.47 -6.08 -9.48
CA LEU A 244 3.14 -6.07 -8.88
C LEU A 244 2.51 -4.67 -8.90
N ILE A 245 3.25 -3.62 -8.51
CA ILE A 245 2.76 -2.24 -8.54
C ILE A 245 2.43 -1.81 -9.97
N HIS A 246 3.29 -2.16 -10.93
CA HIS A 246 3.06 -1.84 -12.33
C HIS A 246 1.77 -2.49 -12.83
N VAL A 247 1.61 -3.79 -12.63
CA VAL A 247 0.43 -4.54 -13.07
C VAL A 247 -0.84 -4.03 -12.39
N LEU A 248 -0.85 -3.84 -11.08
CA LEU A 248 -2.03 -3.35 -10.38
C LEU A 248 -2.45 -1.95 -10.84
N THR A 249 -1.49 -1.06 -11.07
CA THR A 249 -1.77 0.31 -11.53
C THR A 249 -2.26 0.32 -12.99
N ALA A 250 -1.66 -0.50 -13.86
CA ALA A 250 -2.08 -0.65 -15.25
C ALA A 250 -3.49 -1.27 -15.36
N GLU A 251 -3.75 -2.35 -14.62
CA GLU A 251 -5.06 -2.99 -14.59
C GLU A 251 -6.12 -2.12 -13.90
N LEU A 252 -5.75 -1.25 -12.93
CA LEU A 252 -6.65 -0.23 -12.39
C LEU A 252 -7.02 0.81 -13.45
N THR A 253 -6.03 1.32 -14.18
CA THR A 253 -6.27 2.27 -15.27
C THR A 253 -7.19 1.65 -16.34
N ALA A 254 -6.91 0.41 -16.75
CA ALA A 254 -7.73 -0.31 -17.70
C ALA A 254 -9.16 -0.61 -17.18
N ALA A 255 -9.33 -0.85 -15.87
CA ALA A 255 -10.65 -1.01 -15.25
C ALA A 255 -11.45 0.30 -15.27
N ILE A 256 -10.80 1.44 -15.05
CA ILE A 256 -11.44 2.75 -15.13
C ILE A 256 -11.84 3.07 -16.59
N ASP A 257 -10.96 2.79 -17.55
CA ASP A 257 -11.25 2.96 -18.98
C ASP A 257 -12.42 2.11 -19.45
N ALA A 258 -12.50 0.87 -18.96
CA ALA A 258 -13.60 -0.06 -19.22
C ALA A 258 -14.89 0.30 -18.45
N LYS A 259 -14.89 1.37 -17.65
CA LYS A 259 -16.02 1.76 -16.78
C LYS A 259 -16.50 0.62 -15.89
N ALA A 260 -15.57 -0.19 -15.40
CA ALA A 260 -15.86 -1.24 -14.42
C ALA A 260 -16.33 -0.64 -13.09
N SER A 261 -17.01 -1.43 -12.27
CA SER A 261 -17.51 -1.00 -10.96
C SER A 261 -16.42 -0.35 -10.09
N PRO A 262 -16.70 0.77 -9.39
CA PRO A 262 -15.77 1.39 -8.45
C PRO A 262 -15.28 0.45 -7.33
N LYS A 263 -16.03 -0.62 -7.02
CA LYS A 263 -15.59 -1.67 -6.09
C LYS A 263 -14.35 -2.43 -6.60
N ILE A 264 -14.27 -2.66 -7.91
CA ILE A 264 -13.07 -3.24 -8.55
C ILE A 264 -11.90 -2.27 -8.46
N TRP A 265 -12.15 -0.96 -8.60
CA TRP A 265 -11.10 0.06 -8.42
C TRP A 265 -10.56 0.03 -6.98
N CYS A 266 -11.46 -0.05 -5.99
CA CYS A 266 -11.12 -0.22 -4.57
C CYS A 266 -10.28 -1.49 -4.32
N ALA A 267 -10.67 -2.63 -4.89
CA ALA A 267 -9.94 -3.89 -4.73
C ALA A 267 -8.49 -3.80 -5.25
N LEU A 268 -8.29 -3.16 -6.41
CA LEU A 268 -6.97 -2.98 -7.02
C LEU A 268 -6.08 -2.02 -6.22
N ILE A 269 -6.61 -0.87 -5.76
CA ILE A 269 -5.84 0.07 -4.93
C ILE A 269 -5.49 -0.53 -3.56
N VAL A 270 -6.34 -1.38 -2.98
CA VAL A 270 -6.00 -2.13 -1.76
C VAL A 270 -4.79 -3.04 -2.00
N GLY A 271 -4.72 -3.70 -3.16
CA GLY A 271 -3.54 -4.47 -3.57
C GLY A 271 -2.27 -3.61 -3.65
N ILE A 272 -2.37 -2.41 -4.26
CA ILE A 272 -1.23 -1.46 -4.38
C ILE A 272 -0.75 -1.05 -2.99
N GLN A 273 -1.68 -0.69 -2.11
CA GLN A 273 -1.34 -0.31 -0.75
C GLN A 273 -0.73 -1.47 0.06
N ALA A 274 -1.27 -2.68 -0.08
CA ALA A 274 -0.74 -3.87 0.60
C ALA A 274 0.70 -4.16 0.15
N ALA A 275 0.97 -4.12 -1.16
CA ALA A 275 2.31 -4.32 -1.71
C ALA A 275 3.29 -3.27 -1.18
N ALA A 276 2.87 -2.00 -1.17
CA ALA A 276 3.66 -0.90 -0.66
C ALA A 276 3.98 -1.01 0.84
N ARG A 277 3.00 -1.39 1.67
CA ARG A 277 3.18 -1.56 3.11
C ARG A 277 4.11 -2.73 3.40
N TYR A 278 3.84 -3.90 2.83
CA TYR A 278 4.69 -5.08 3.02
C TYR A 278 6.14 -4.81 2.60
N PHE A 279 6.33 -4.17 1.43
CA PHE A 279 7.68 -3.89 0.94
C PHE A 279 8.41 -2.87 1.82
N ASN A 280 7.73 -1.82 2.28
CA ASN A 280 8.33 -0.85 3.20
C ASN A 280 8.71 -1.50 4.53
N ASP A 281 7.82 -2.31 5.11
CA ASP A 281 8.09 -3.05 6.36
C ASP A 281 9.28 -3.99 6.19
N ALA A 282 9.36 -4.69 5.05
CA ALA A 282 10.49 -5.53 4.71
C ALA A 282 11.80 -4.72 4.63
N CYS A 283 11.78 -3.53 4.00
CA CYS A 283 12.94 -2.65 3.97
C CYS A 283 13.34 -2.17 5.38
N LEU A 284 12.38 -1.76 6.21
CA LEU A 284 12.62 -1.22 7.55
C LEU A 284 13.25 -2.24 8.51
N LYS A 285 12.96 -3.54 8.34
CA LYS A 285 13.63 -4.63 9.10
C LYS A 285 15.16 -4.62 8.93
N HIS A 286 15.68 -4.03 7.86
CA HIS A 286 17.12 -3.90 7.59
C HIS A 286 17.69 -2.51 7.95
N THR A 287 16.97 -1.73 8.76
CA THR A 287 17.41 -0.43 9.33
C THR A 287 18.03 0.53 8.29
N PRO A 288 17.28 0.92 7.24
CA PRO A 288 17.78 1.85 6.23
C PRO A 288 17.91 3.27 6.79
N GLU A 289 18.83 4.05 6.23
CA GLU A 289 18.93 5.47 6.56
C GLU A 289 17.72 6.24 5.99
N THR A 290 17.09 7.07 6.82
CA THR A 290 15.84 7.76 6.44
C THR A 290 16.07 9.15 5.84
N ASP A 291 17.21 9.77 6.12
CA ASP A 291 17.50 11.17 5.80
C ASP A 291 18.62 11.33 4.76
N GLN A 292 18.54 10.57 3.66
CA GLN A 292 19.47 10.73 2.55
C GLN A 292 19.13 11.91 1.64
N VAL A 293 20.19 12.47 1.06
CA VAL A 293 20.10 13.54 0.05
C VAL A 293 19.34 13.00 -1.16
N PHE A 294 18.19 13.62 -1.42
CA PHE A 294 17.34 13.33 -2.56
C PHE A 294 17.29 14.56 -3.45
N ASP A 295 17.52 14.38 -4.74
CA ASP A 295 17.36 15.45 -5.72
C ASP A 295 15.98 15.32 -6.38
N GLY A 296 15.07 16.20 -5.96
CA GLY A 296 13.70 16.24 -6.42
C GLY A 296 13.47 17.00 -7.71
N THR A 297 14.50 17.55 -8.36
CA THR A 297 14.28 18.33 -9.59
C THR A 297 14.03 17.46 -10.82
N MET A 298 14.62 16.26 -10.88
CA MET A 298 14.53 15.32 -12.01
C MET A 298 14.10 13.92 -11.55
N TRP A 299 13.34 13.85 -10.46
CA TRP A 299 13.00 12.57 -9.82
C TRP A 299 12.22 11.64 -10.75
N LEU A 300 11.30 12.18 -11.56
CA LEU A 300 10.47 11.40 -12.48
C LEU A 300 11.32 10.76 -13.56
N TYR A 301 12.13 11.56 -14.26
CA TYR A 301 13.08 11.07 -15.26
C TYR A 301 14.04 10.03 -14.70
N ARG A 302 14.56 10.22 -13.48
CA ARG A 302 15.45 9.22 -12.84
C ARG A 302 14.71 7.92 -12.55
N ALA A 303 13.46 8.00 -12.10
CA ALA A 303 12.65 6.82 -11.85
C ALA A 303 12.37 6.06 -13.15
N THR A 304 11.97 6.74 -14.23
CA THR A 304 11.65 6.12 -15.53
C THR A 304 12.87 5.72 -16.35
N TYR A 305 14.03 6.33 -16.10
CA TYR A 305 15.32 5.89 -16.63
C TYR A 305 15.79 4.61 -15.92
N LYS A 306 15.67 4.56 -14.59
CA LYS A 306 16.08 3.40 -13.78
C LYS A 306 15.12 2.22 -13.93
N TYR A 307 13.83 2.50 -14.10
CA TYR A 307 12.74 1.53 -14.26
C TYR A 307 11.89 1.88 -15.48
N PRO A 308 12.31 1.46 -16.68
CA PRO A 308 11.59 1.75 -17.93
C PRO A 308 10.13 1.30 -17.91
N GLU A 309 9.79 0.26 -17.13
CA GLU A 309 8.42 -0.24 -16.97
C GLU A 309 7.46 0.84 -16.42
N LEU A 310 8.00 1.84 -15.71
CA LEU A 310 7.21 2.94 -15.14
C LEU A 310 6.85 4.03 -16.16
N ARG A 311 7.46 4.07 -17.35
CA ARG A 311 7.21 5.13 -18.35
C ARG A 311 5.74 5.23 -18.75
N SER A 312 5.11 4.08 -18.97
CA SER A 312 3.68 3.97 -19.27
C SER A 312 2.79 4.59 -18.18
N LEU A 313 3.18 4.45 -16.90
CA LEU A 313 2.45 5.00 -15.75
C LEU A 313 2.73 6.50 -15.56
N ALA A 314 3.95 6.93 -15.90
CA ALA A 314 4.38 8.32 -15.80
C ALA A 314 3.71 9.24 -16.85
N GLY A 315 3.18 8.66 -17.94
CA GLY A 315 2.67 9.40 -19.08
C GLY A 315 3.78 10.08 -19.87
N GLU A 316 4.99 9.50 -19.87
CA GLU A 316 6.09 9.91 -20.74
C GLU A 316 5.99 9.10 -22.04
N ASP A 317 5.49 9.72 -23.12
CA ASP A 317 5.61 9.18 -24.49
C ASP A 317 7.11 9.13 -24.89
N GLU A 318 7.47 8.23 -25.82
CA GLU A 318 8.85 8.04 -26.32
C GLU A 318 9.39 9.27 -27.09
N ASP A 319 9.53 10.43 -26.44
CA ASP A 319 10.31 11.53 -27.01
C ASP A 319 11.80 11.21 -26.80
N GLY A 320 12.44 10.76 -27.88
CA GLY A 320 13.80 10.24 -27.97
C GLY A 320 14.94 11.21 -27.63
N SER A 321 14.70 12.25 -26.84
CA SER A 321 15.73 13.18 -26.34
C SER A 321 16.05 12.90 -24.87
N ALA A 322 16.85 11.87 -24.62
CA ALA A 322 17.45 11.62 -23.32
C ALA A 322 18.54 12.67 -23.02
N PRO A 323 18.43 13.50 -21.98
CA PRO A 323 19.54 14.37 -21.56
C PRO A 323 20.74 13.53 -21.13
N SER A 324 21.90 13.86 -21.70
CA SER A 324 23.19 13.20 -21.47
C SER A 324 23.71 13.45 -20.05
N TYR A 325 23.21 12.70 -19.08
CA TYR A 325 23.91 12.45 -17.82
C TYR A 325 24.55 11.07 -17.87
N SER A 326 25.74 10.98 -17.26
CA SER A 326 26.63 9.80 -17.23
C SER A 326 25.90 8.47 -17.38
N SER A 327 26.25 7.74 -18.44
CA SER A 327 25.86 6.38 -18.80
C SER A 327 26.40 5.34 -17.81
N ALA A 328 26.42 5.66 -16.52
CA ALA A 328 26.72 4.69 -15.50
C ALA A 328 25.54 3.70 -15.46
N PRO A 329 25.77 2.39 -15.69
CA PRO A 329 24.74 1.40 -15.45
C PRO A 329 24.21 1.57 -14.01
N PRO A 330 22.90 1.40 -13.76
CA PRO A 330 22.36 1.51 -12.41
C PRO A 330 23.21 0.64 -11.49
N SER A 331 23.65 1.20 -10.35
CA SER A 331 24.47 0.47 -9.38
C SER A 331 23.78 -0.86 -9.10
N LYS A 332 24.57 -1.96 -9.02
CA LYS A 332 24.07 -3.17 -8.39
C LYS A 332 23.71 -2.76 -6.98
N GLU A 333 22.43 -2.68 -6.68
CA GLU A 333 21.93 -2.20 -5.40
C GLU A 333 22.43 -3.11 -4.30
N VAL A 334 23.17 -2.54 -3.36
CA VAL A 334 23.82 -3.33 -2.29
C VAL A 334 23.16 -3.07 -0.95
N THR A 335 22.47 -1.93 -0.79
CA THR A 335 22.02 -1.47 0.54
C THR A 335 20.49 -1.44 0.69
N ALA A 336 20.03 -1.67 1.92
CA ALA A 336 18.61 -1.52 2.28
C ALA A 336 18.12 -0.07 2.08
N THR A 337 19.01 0.91 2.22
CA THR A 337 18.71 2.33 2.01
C THR A 337 18.39 2.64 0.54
N GLU A 338 19.20 2.16 -0.41
CA GLU A 338 18.90 2.30 -1.84
C GLU A 338 17.55 1.66 -2.19
N LEU A 339 17.27 0.48 -1.62
CA LEU A 339 16.02 -0.24 -1.84
C LEU A 339 14.81 0.54 -1.33
N ARG A 340 14.91 1.15 -0.15
CA ARG A 340 13.86 2.03 0.40
C ARG A 340 13.66 3.28 -0.45
N ASN A 341 14.73 3.90 -0.94
CA ASN A 341 14.61 5.06 -1.82
C ASN A 341 13.93 4.70 -3.16
N ASN A 342 14.21 3.52 -3.70
CA ASN A 342 13.51 3.00 -4.87
C ASN A 342 12.03 2.79 -4.62
N PHE A 343 11.67 2.24 -3.46
CA PHE A 343 10.28 2.11 -3.05
C PHE A 343 9.55 3.47 -3.07
N LEU A 344 10.15 4.49 -2.48
CA LEU A 344 9.58 5.84 -2.44
C LEU A 344 9.41 6.42 -3.86
N LEU A 345 10.37 6.22 -4.75
CA LEU A 345 10.29 6.65 -6.15
C LEU A 345 9.19 5.94 -6.92
N ILE A 346 9.14 4.60 -6.85
CA ILE A 346 8.11 3.78 -7.52
C ILE A 346 6.72 4.16 -6.99
N GLY A 347 6.58 4.29 -5.67
CA GLY A 347 5.36 4.72 -5.01
C GLY A 347 4.93 6.12 -5.46
N LEU A 348 5.86 7.07 -5.58
CA LEU A 348 5.55 8.42 -6.03
C LEU A 348 5.09 8.48 -7.50
N VAL A 349 5.65 7.64 -8.38
CA VAL A 349 5.14 7.50 -9.76
C VAL A 349 3.70 6.98 -9.76
N ALA A 350 3.40 5.95 -8.98
CA ALA A 350 2.05 5.42 -8.87
C ALA A 350 1.07 6.46 -8.30
N VAL A 351 1.44 7.18 -7.23
CA VAL A 351 0.65 8.30 -6.67
C VAL A 351 0.37 9.37 -7.72
N ARG A 352 1.40 9.82 -8.45
CA ARG A 352 1.26 10.80 -9.54
C ARG A 352 0.25 10.33 -10.58
N SER A 353 0.39 9.09 -11.05
CA SER A 353 -0.48 8.50 -12.07
C SER A 353 -1.96 8.49 -11.61
N LEU A 354 -2.20 8.03 -10.38
CA LEU A 354 -3.54 7.94 -9.80
C LEU A 354 -4.18 9.31 -9.57
N TYR A 355 -3.44 10.28 -9.05
CA TYR A 355 -3.94 11.65 -8.84
C TYR A 355 -4.28 12.34 -10.17
N ARG A 356 -3.43 12.17 -11.19
CA ARG A 356 -3.69 12.70 -12.53
C ARG A 356 -4.91 12.05 -13.17
N ARG A 357 -5.12 10.74 -12.95
CA ARG A 357 -6.31 10.04 -13.45
C ARG A 357 -7.59 10.47 -12.73
N ALA A 358 -7.51 10.69 -11.42
CA ALA A 358 -8.67 11.05 -10.60
C ALA A 358 -9.13 12.51 -10.78
N THR A 359 -8.30 13.37 -11.37
CA THR A 359 -8.55 14.81 -11.48
C THR A 359 -8.59 15.30 -12.92
N ALA A 360 -9.40 16.32 -13.17
CA ALA A 360 -9.44 17.03 -14.45
C ALA A 360 -9.45 18.54 -14.22
N ALA A 361 -8.85 19.26 -15.16
CA ALA A 361 -8.88 20.72 -15.19
C ALA A 361 -10.28 21.22 -15.50
N ILE A 362 -10.69 22.26 -14.79
CA ILE A 362 -11.81 23.11 -15.18
C ILE A 362 -11.32 24.49 -15.55
N GLY A 363 -12.11 25.14 -16.41
CA GLY A 363 -11.98 26.57 -16.67
C GLY A 363 -12.01 27.41 -15.39
N PRO A 364 -11.73 28.71 -15.51
CA PRO A 364 -11.56 29.58 -14.36
C PRO A 364 -12.72 29.47 -13.36
N VAL A 365 -12.41 29.37 -12.07
CA VAL A 365 -13.45 29.38 -11.01
C VAL A 365 -14.27 30.67 -11.15
N PRO A 366 -15.62 30.63 -11.07
CA PRO A 366 -16.45 31.83 -11.14
C PRO A 366 -15.93 32.91 -10.19
N GLY A 367 -15.66 34.11 -10.71
CA GLY A 367 -15.09 35.22 -9.94
C GLY A 367 -13.54 35.31 -9.94
N THR A 368 -12.85 34.30 -10.48
CA THR A 368 -11.38 34.27 -10.57
C THR A 368 -10.90 34.05 -12.01
N GLN A 369 -9.64 34.32 -12.30
CA GLN A 369 -9.00 34.01 -13.60
C GLN A 369 -8.18 32.71 -13.57
N LYS A 370 -8.20 31.97 -12.45
CA LYS A 370 -7.30 30.82 -12.25
C LYS A 370 -8.00 29.50 -12.54
N PRO A 371 -7.34 28.56 -13.25
CA PRO A 371 -7.86 27.22 -13.43
C PRO A 371 -7.98 26.52 -12.06
N ALA A 372 -8.92 25.58 -11.97
CA ALA A 372 -9.10 24.74 -10.81
C ALA A 372 -9.18 23.27 -11.22
N LEU A 373 -9.13 22.38 -10.23
CA LEU A 373 -9.31 20.96 -10.45
C LEU A 373 -10.67 20.50 -9.91
N GLN A 374 -11.24 19.53 -10.61
CA GLN A 374 -12.38 18.74 -10.16
C GLN A 374 -12.07 17.26 -10.36
N LEU A 375 -12.98 16.39 -9.92
CA LEU A 375 -12.88 14.96 -10.23
C LEU A 375 -12.98 14.74 -11.75
N SER A 376 -12.24 13.76 -12.28
CA SER A 376 -12.28 13.44 -13.69
C SER A 376 -13.69 12.99 -14.14
N GLY A 377 -13.91 12.93 -15.46
CA GLY A 377 -15.15 12.37 -16.03
C GLY A 377 -15.33 10.87 -15.81
N ASP A 378 -14.42 10.22 -15.06
CA ASP A 378 -14.57 8.83 -14.66
C ASP A 378 -15.55 8.64 -13.50
N PHE A 379 -15.81 9.69 -12.72
CA PHE A 379 -16.74 9.68 -11.59
C PHE A 379 -18.12 10.14 -12.06
N ASP A 380 -19.00 9.20 -12.40
CA ASP A 380 -20.35 9.47 -12.87
C ASP A 380 -21.40 9.51 -11.75
N GLY A 381 -21.03 9.08 -10.54
CA GLY A 381 -21.88 9.06 -9.37
C GLY A 381 -22.87 7.89 -9.34
N SER A 382 -22.64 6.85 -10.14
CA SER A 382 -23.42 5.60 -10.15
C SER A 382 -23.33 4.84 -8.82
N ASP A 383 -22.11 4.73 -8.26
CA ASP A 383 -21.84 4.15 -6.93
C ASP A 383 -20.99 5.12 -6.09
N LYS A 384 -21.65 6.19 -5.62
CA LYS A 384 -20.98 7.23 -4.82
C LYS A 384 -20.22 6.66 -3.61
N PRO A 385 -20.77 5.77 -2.77
CA PRO A 385 -20.01 5.22 -1.64
C PRO A 385 -18.67 4.60 -2.05
N SER A 386 -18.65 3.78 -3.11
CA SER A 386 -17.41 3.15 -3.56
C SER A 386 -16.47 4.10 -4.30
N GLU A 387 -16.98 5.08 -5.05
CA GLU A 387 -16.17 6.17 -5.62
C GLU A 387 -15.44 6.98 -4.52
N TYR A 388 -16.16 7.35 -3.46
CA TYR A 388 -15.58 8.07 -2.32
C TYR A 388 -14.56 7.19 -1.58
N GLN A 389 -14.86 5.90 -1.39
CA GLN A 389 -13.92 4.96 -0.80
C GLN A 389 -12.62 4.86 -1.63
N TYR A 390 -12.74 4.80 -2.96
CA TYR A 390 -11.60 4.81 -3.87
C TYR A 390 -10.73 6.07 -3.71
N LEU A 391 -11.36 7.25 -3.64
CA LEU A 391 -10.65 8.52 -3.40
C LEU A 391 -9.90 8.52 -2.06
N HIS A 392 -10.53 8.00 -0.99
CA HIS A 392 -9.89 7.85 0.31
C HIS A 392 -8.69 6.89 0.23
N LEU A 393 -8.82 5.75 -0.47
CA LEU A 393 -7.73 4.80 -0.63
C LEU A 393 -6.54 5.40 -1.42
N ILE A 394 -6.78 6.18 -2.46
CA ILE A 394 -5.70 6.87 -3.17
C ILE A 394 -5.04 7.92 -2.26
N SER A 395 -5.85 8.70 -1.54
CA SER A 395 -5.38 9.70 -0.57
C SER A 395 -4.50 9.08 0.51
N ASP A 396 -4.95 7.97 1.11
CA ASP A 396 -4.21 7.25 2.16
C ASP A 396 -2.90 6.65 1.63
N PHE A 397 -2.90 6.18 0.37
CA PHE A 397 -1.70 5.68 -0.28
C PHE A 397 -0.67 6.79 -0.48
N ALA A 398 -1.09 7.95 -0.99
CA ALA A 398 -0.22 9.12 -1.12
C ALA A 398 0.29 9.60 0.23
N GLY A 399 -0.58 9.68 1.23
CA GLY A 399 -0.22 10.03 2.59
C GLY A 399 0.80 9.05 3.19
N PHE A 400 0.69 7.75 2.91
CA PHE A 400 1.68 6.75 3.30
C PHE A 400 3.04 6.99 2.64
N VAL A 401 3.11 7.04 1.32
CA VAL A 401 4.38 7.21 0.58
C VAL A 401 5.10 8.50 0.99
N LEU A 402 4.37 9.61 1.10
CA LEU A 402 4.95 10.92 1.43
C LEU A 402 5.37 11.04 2.89
N ARG A 403 4.67 10.38 3.82
CA ARG A 403 5.03 10.37 5.25
C ARG A 403 6.33 9.62 5.49
N GLU A 404 6.61 8.60 4.69
CA GLU A 404 7.88 7.88 4.70
C GLU A 404 9.04 8.73 4.17
N MET A 405 8.77 9.84 3.47
CA MET A 405 9.81 10.78 3.05
C MET A 405 10.27 11.67 4.21
N GLY A 406 11.59 11.84 4.30
CA GLY A 406 12.23 12.78 5.22
C GLY A 406 11.92 14.24 4.85
N GLU A 407 12.19 15.16 5.78
CA GLU A 407 11.90 16.59 5.58
C GLU A 407 12.69 17.18 4.40
N ALA A 408 13.98 16.84 4.29
CA ALA A 408 14.82 17.28 3.18
C ALA A 408 14.30 16.75 1.83
N GLN A 409 13.79 15.52 1.79
CA GLN A 409 13.26 14.90 0.58
C GLN A 409 11.97 15.60 0.13
N GLN A 410 11.03 15.84 1.06
CA GLN A 410 9.79 16.57 0.75
C GLN A 410 10.08 18.02 0.31
N ALA A 411 11.05 18.69 0.93
CA ALA A 411 11.46 20.04 0.56
C ALA A 411 12.10 20.08 -0.85
N SER A 412 12.94 19.10 -1.17
CA SER A 412 13.59 18.93 -2.48
C SER A 412 12.59 18.62 -3.59
N LEU A 413 11.57 17.80 -3.30
CA LEU A 413 10.44 17.53 -4.19
C LEU A 413 9.52 18.73 -4.42
N LYS A 414 9.67 19.81 -3.63
CA LYS A 414 8.70 20.92 -3.59
C LYS A 414 7.28 20.40 -3.34
N LEU A 415 7.10 19.57 -2.32
CA LEU A 415 5.79 18.94 -2.05
C LEU A 415 4.65 19.95 -1.84
N ASP A 416 4.96 21.17 -1.43
CA ASP A 416 4.02 22.31 -1.40
C ASP A 416 3.41 22.63 -2.78
N HIS A 417 4.19 22.49 -3.86
CA HIS A 417 3.73 22.63 -5.23
C HIS A 417 2.73 21.53 -5.59
N TYR A 418 3.06 20.28 -5.22
CA TYR A 418 2.22 19.12 -5.48
C TYR A 418 0.90 19.12 -4.71
N PHE A 419 0.88 19.71 -3.52
CA PHE A 419 -0.37 19.95 -2.80
C PHE A 419 -1.30 20.90 -3.57
N LEU A 420 -0.75 21.97 -4.16
CA LEU A 420 -1.53 22.98 -4.88
C LEU A 420 -2.02 22.53 -6.25
N ASN A 421 -1.26 21.68 -6.94
CA ASN A 421 -1.59 21.22 -8.29
C ASN A 421 -2.07 19.77 -8.36
N LEU A 422 -2.05 19.00 -7.26
CA LEU A 422 -2.40 17.58 -7.24
C LEU A 422 -1.72 16.75 -8.34
N PHE A 423 -0.43 17.02 -8.56
CA PHE A 423 0.42 16.46 -9.61
C PHE A 423 0.08 16.88 -11.06
N GLN A 424 -0.78 17.89 -11.24
CA GLN A 424 -1.10 18.53 -12.52
C GLN A 424 -0.24 19.81 -12.75
N GLU A 425 1.09 19.65 -12.70
CA GLU A 425 2.06 20.77 -12.76
C GLU A 425 1.91 21.68 -13.99
N GLU A 426 1.43 21.14 -15.10
CA GLU A 426 1.24 21.86 -16.37
C GLU A 426 0.01 22.77 -16.37
N ILE A 427 -0.92 22.57 -15.44
CA ILE A 427 -2.28 23.12 -15.49
C ILE A 427 -2.47 24.24 -14.47
N ILE A 428 -2.01 24.02 -13.23
CA ILE A 428 -2.24 24.95 -12.12
C ILE A 428 -0.97 25.77 -11.84
N PRO A 429 -0.93 27.06 -12.16
CA PRO A 429 0.24 27.89 -11.91
C PRO A 429 0.42 28.14 -10.41
N ILE A 430 1.66 28.02 -9.95
CA ILE A 430 1.99 28.06 -8.54
C ILE A 430 2.39 29.49 -8.14
N PRO A 431 1.80 30.06 -7.09
CA PRO A 431 2.12 31.40 -6.64
C PRO A 431 3.53 31.45 -6.02
N ALA A 432 4.29 32.49 -6.36
CA ALA A 432 5.56 32.77 -5.71
C ALA A 432 5.36 33.19 -4.25
N SER A 433 6.40 33.03 -3.42
CA SER A 433 6.45 33.62 -2.08
C SER A 433 6.37 35.14 -2.17
N THR A 434 5.58 35.75 -1.29
CA THR A 434 5.26 37.19 -1.33
C THR A 434 5.50 37.84 0.04
N SER A 435 5.65 39.17 0.06
CA SER A 435 5.89 39.89 1.32
C SER A 435 4.68 39.78 2.26
N GLU A 436 4.86 40.05 3.56
CA GLU A 436 3.73 40.03 4.50
C GLU A 436 2.65 41.06 4.16
N GLU A 437 3.05 42.24 3.68
CA GLU A 437 2.16 43.32 3.25
C GLU A 437 1.34 42.90 2.04
N GLU A 438 1.97 42.24 1.06
CA GLU A 438 1.29 41.72 -0.13
C GLU A 438 0.29 40.61 0.24
N ARG A 439 0.68 39.70 1.14
CA ARG A 439 -0.21 38.65 1.66
C ARG A 439 -1.41 39.24 2.40
N LYS A 440 -1.19 40.24 3.26
CA LYS A 440 -2.25 40.96 3.98
C LYS A 440 -3.19 41.67 3.00
N ALA A 441 -2.65 42.44 2.06
CA ALA A 441 -3.44 43.18 1.08
C ALA A 441 -4.27 42.24 0.19
N ARG A 442 -3.72 41.10 -0.21
CA ARG A 442 -4.46 40.08 -0.97
C ARG A 442 -5.58 39.47 -0.14
N LEU A 443 -5.33 39.16 1.13
CA LEU A 443 -6.38 38.66 2.01
C LEU A 443 -7.45 39.73 2.21
N GLU A 444 -7.11 40.99 2.49
CA GLU A 444 -8.08 42.08 2.66
C GLU A 444 -8.97 42.30 1.42
N LYS A 445 -8.42 42.14 0.21
CA LYS A 445 -9.18 42.20 -1.05
C LYS A 445 -10.12 41.02 -1.27
N TYR A 446 -9.89 39.89 -0.60
CA TYR A 446 -10.78 38.73 -0.70
C TYR A 446 -12.15 39.07 -0.11
N THR A 447 -13.20 38.98 -0.92
CA THR A 447 -14.59 39.11 -0.49
C THR A 447 -15.34 37.80 -0.71
N ASP A 448 -16.38 37.56 0.09
CA ASP A 448 -17.15 36.31 0.07
C ASP A 448 -17.85 36.08 -1.28
N GLU A 449 -18.12 37.15 -2.02
CA GLU A 449 -18.77 37.14 -3.33
C GLU A 449 -17.82 36.74 -4.48
N GLN A 450 -16.51 36.95 -4.34
CA GLN A 450 -15.53 36.66 -5.39
C GLN A 450 -15.03 35.21 -5.37
N GLY A 451 -15.26 34.48 -4.28
CA GLY A 451 -14.81 33.09 -4.11
C GLY A 451 -13.29 32.96 -4.00
N SER A 452 -12.83 31.82 -3.47
CA SER A 452 -11.40 31.52 -3.33
C SER A 452 -10.85 30.87 -4.58
N SER A 453 -9.69 31.34 -5.06
CA SER A 453 -9.00 30.71 -6.19
C SER A 453 -8.52 29.30 -5.84
N TRP A 454 -8.41 29.02 -4.55
CA TRP A 454 -7.97 27.74 -3.99
C TRP A 454 -9.10 27.00 -3.28
N GLY A 455 -10.32 27.55 -3.28
CA GLY A 455 -11.47 27.02 -2.53
C GLY A 455 -11.81 25.58 -2.91
N TRP A 456 -11.51 25.16 -4.14
CA TRP A 456 -11.70 23.78 -4.62
C TRP A 456 -10.88 22.74 -3.85
N LEU A 457 -9.75 23.13 -3.23
CA LEU A 457 -8.97 22.26 -2.33
C LEU A 457 -9.69 21.96 -1.01
N THR A 458 -10.68 22.78 -0.66
CA THR A 458 -11.49 22.63 0.56
C THR A 458 -12.95 22.29 0.27
N GLU A 459 -13.50 22.68 -0.88
CA GLU A 459 -14.97 22.73 -1.08
C GLU A 459 -15.58 21.50 -1.74
N LYS A 460 -14.83 20.81 -2.61
CA LYS A 460 -15.34 19.71 -3.46
C LYS A 460 -14.75 18.36 -3.04
N SER A 461 -15.23 17.26 -3.63
CA SER A 461 -14.72 15.90 -3.40
C SER A 461 -13.22 15.73 -3.65
N VAL A 462 -12.61 16.64 -4.42
CA VAL A 462 -11.15 16.73 -4.61
C VAL A 462 -10.40 17.00 -3.30
N ASN A 463 -11.06 17.59 -2.31
CA ASN A 463 -10.47 17.84 -0.99
C ASN A 463 -9.99 16.56 -0.29
N ILE A 464 -10.57 15.40 -0.61
CA ILE A 464 -10.11 14.08 -0.11
C ILE A 464 -8.68 13.84 -0.56
N LEU A 465 -8.35 14.09 -1.83
CA LEU A 465 -7.01 13.91 -2.37
C LEU A 465 -6.01 14.92 -1.75
N SER A 466 -6.44 16.16 -1.54
CA SER A 466 -5.63 17.19 -0.89
C SER A 466 -5.32 16.86 0.57
N LEU A 467 -6.26 16.22 1.28
CA LEU A 467 -6.08 15.82 2.68
C LEU A 467 -4.90 14.85 2.84
N GLY A 468 -4.82 13.79 2.04
CA GLY A 468 -3.73 12.81 2.15
C GLY A 468 -2.34 13.40 1.97
N LEU A 469 -2.19 14.35 1.04
CA LEU A 469 -0.93 15.09 0.85
C LEU A 469 -0.63 15.95 2.10
N LEU A 470 -1.60 16.76 2.53
CA LEU A 470 -1.42 17.69 3.64
C LEU A 470 -1.14 16.97 4.96
N GLU A 471 -1.75 15.82 5.22
CA GLU A 471 -1.51 14.98 6.40
C GLU A 471 -0.05 14.51 6.47
N ALA A 472 0.55 14.17 5.33
CA ALA A 472 1.93 13.69 5.25
C ALA A 472 3.00 14.79 5.23
N MET A 473 2.65 16.01 4.83
CA MET A 473 3.60 17.12 4.72
C MET A 473 4.26 17.49 6.06
N ARG A 474 5.58 17.69 6.09
CA ARG A 474 6.28 18.20 7.27
C ARG A 474 5.93 19.68 7.53
N PRO A 475 5.98 20.15 8.79
CA PRO A 475 5.67 21.54 9.14
C PRO A 475 6.42 22.60 8.31
N SER A 476 7.69 22.37 7.98
CA SER A 476 8.49 23.28 7.15
C SER A 476 8.02 23.38 5.71
N VAL A 477 7.47 22.31 5.14
CA VAL A 477 6.86 22.32 3.81
C VAL A 477 5.52 23.06 3.86
N VAL A 478 4.72 22.82 4.91
CA VAL A 478 3.46 23.56 5.12
C VAL A 478 3.71 25.05 5.27
N ALA A 479 4.81 25.47 5.91
CA ALA A 479 5.18 26.88 6.04
C ALA A 479 5.27 27.61 4.69
N LYS A 480 5.74 26.94 3.62
CA LYS A 480 5.78 27.53 2.27
C LYS A 480 4.40 27.89 1.71
N LEU A 481 3.35 27.17 2.11
CA LEU A 481 1.97 27.52 1.77
C LEU A 481 1.52 28.83 2.45
N PHE A 482 2.07 29.13 3.63
CA PHE A 482 1.84 30.41 4.32
C PHE A 482 2.71 31.54 3.75
N ASP A 483 3.90 31.23 3.24
CA ASP A 483 4.79 32.20 2.59
C ASP A 483 4.24 32.67 1.22
N SER A 484 3.45 31.83 0.55
CA SER A 484 2.74 32.18 -0.69
C SER A 484 1.35 32.81 -0.47
N GLY A 485 0.87 32.88 0.77
CA GLY A 485 -0.45 33.41 1.12
C GLY A 485 -1.62 32.45 0.88
N VAL A 486 -1.38 31.26 0.33
CA VAL A 486 -2.45 30.31 -0.04
C VAL A 486 -3.10 29.69 1.20
N ALA A 487 -2.32 29.31 2.21
CA ALA A 487 -2.86 28.71 3.42
C ALA A 487 -3.79 29.67 4.19
N GLN A 488 -3.47 30.97 4.19
CA GLN A 488 -4.33 32.01 4.78
C GLN A 488 -5.65 32.13 4.00
N GLU A 489 -5.60 32.10 2.67
CA GLU A 489 -6.79 32.11 1.81
C GLU A 489 -7.66 30.86 2.08
N LEU A 490 -7.07 29.67 2.20
CA LEU A 490 -7.76 28.41 2.52
C LEU A 490 -8.41 28.42 3.91
N LEU A 491 -7.71 28.94 4.94
CA LEU A 491 -8.24 29.04 6.29
C LEU A 491 -9.47 29.95 6.34
N VAL A 492 -9.46 31.04 5.58
CA VAL A 492 -10.59 31.97 5.50
C VAL A 492 -11.70 31.40 4.62
N SER A 493 -11.40 30.86 3.43
CA SER A 493 -12.42 30.30 2.53
C SER A 493 -13.10 29.09 3.12
N GLY A 494 -12.35 28.20 3.77
CA GLY A 494 -12.88 26.99 4.43
C GLY A 494 -13.89 27.29 5.54
N THR A 495 -13.86 28.50 6.14
CA THR A 495 -14.89 28.95 7.09
C THR A 495 -16.19 29.39 6.41
N LEU A 496 -16.18 29.69 5.11
CA LEU A 496 -17.37 30.04 4.31
C LEU A 496 -17.99 28.84 3.61
N SER A 497 -17.14 27.85 3.28
CA SER A 497 -17.44 26.65 2.51
C SER A 497 -18.61 25.83 3.05
N ALA A 498 -19.03 26.08 4.29
CA ALA A 498 -20.29 25.69 4.93
C ALA A 498 -21.56 26.19 4.18
N SER A 499 -21.50 26.43 2.88
CA SER A 499 -22.68 26.60 2.03
C SER A 499 -23.46 25.28 1.95
N LEU A 500 -24.78 25.38 1.85
CA LEU A 500 -25.72 24.24 1.71
C LEU A 500 -25.37 23.27 0.56
N ASN A 501 -24.50 23.68 -0.36
CA ASN A 501 -24.07 22.89 -1.52
C ASN A 501 -22.91 21.93 -1.22
N GLN A 502 -22.26 22.01 -0.06
CA GLN A 502 -21.24 21.04 0.34
C GLN A 502 -21.89 19.73 0.81
N SER A 503 -21.51 18.62 0.16
CA SER A 503 -21.88 17.26 0.56
C SER A 503 -21.54 17.01 2.03
N SER A 504 -22.42 16.32 2.77
CA SER A 504 -22.16 15.90 4.15
C SER A 504 -20.86 15.07 4.28
N LEU A 505 -20.41 14.45 3.20
CA LEU A 505 -19.18 13.66 3.13
C LEU A 505 -17.90 14.51 3.03
N THR A 506 -17.95 15.70 2.42
CA THR A 506 -16.75 16.54 2.19
C THR A 506 -16.49 17.54 3.31
N ARG A 507 -17.49 17.82 4.14
CA ARG A 507 -17.34 18.76 5.28
C ARG A 507 -16.36 18.27 6.34
N PRO A 508 -16.39 17.00 6.81
CA PRO A 508 -15.40 16.52 7.77
C PRO A 508 -13.97 16.63 7.23
N VAL A 509 -13.77 16.32 5.94
CA VAL A 509 -12.48 16.44 5.24
C VAL A 509 -11.98 17.88 5.26
N THR A 510 -12.86 18.84 4.94
CA THR A 510 -12.57 20.28 5.01
C THR A 510 -12.08 20.68 6.40
N ARG A 511 -12.81 20.27 7.44
CA ARG A 511 -12.46 20.56 8.84
C ARG A 511 -11.12 19.94 9.24
N SER A 512 -10.82 18.73 8.76
CA SER A 512 -9.51 18.10 8.94
C SER A 512 -8.39 18.90 8.30
N ILE A 513 -8.55 19.36 7.05
CA ILE A 513 -7.58 20.23 6.37
C ILE A 513 -7.31 21.50 7.18
N LEU A 514 -8.37 22.19 7.61
CA LEU A 514 -8.25 23.40 8.42
C LEU A 514 -7.52 23.16 9.74
N THR A 515 -7.86 22.05 10.41
CA THR A 515 -7.21 21.61 11.66
C THR A 515 -5.72 21.36 11.44
N ILE A 516 -5.33 20.69 10.35
CA ILE A 516 -3.94 20.34 10.05
C ILE A 516 -3.13 21.60 9.71
N LEU A 517 -3.66 22.50 8.89
CA LEU A 517 -2.99 23.78 8.58
C LEU A 517 -2.74 24.59 9.86
N ALA A 518 -3.77 24.72 10.70
CA ALA A 518 -3.66 25.38 11.98
C ALA A 518 -2.69 24.67 12.93
N ASN A 519 -2.59 23.34 12.90
CA ASN A 519 -1.70 22.57 13.76
C ASN A 519 -0.23 22.55 13.31
N LYS A 520 0.04 22.57 12.00
CA LYS A 520 1.41 22.48 11.46
C LYS A 520 2.12 23.83 11.34
N TYR A 521 1.37 24.95 11.29
CA TYR A 521 1.95 26.30 11.23
C TYR A 521 1.41 27.23 12.30
N LYS A 522 2.26 28.09 12.89
CA LYS A 522 1.96 29.03 13.98
C LYS A 522 1.03 30.18 13.53
N ILE A 523 -0.22 29.89 13.16
CA ILE A 523 -1.16 30.89 12.64
C ILE A 523 -1.46 32.01 13.66
N GLU A 524 -1.29 31.74 14.95
CA GLU A 524 -1.43 32.72 16.02
C GLU A 524 -0.42 33.88 15.93
N SER A 525 0.70 33.70 15.21
CA SER A 525 1.65 34.78 14.95
C SER A 525 1.21 35.71 13.81
N ILE A 526 0.14 35.37 13.08
CA ILE A 526 -0.36 36.16 11.95
C ILE A 526 -1.57 37.00 12.44
N GLY A 527 -1.29 38.18 13.00
CA GLY A 527 -2.31 39.01 13.66
C GLY A 527 -3.53 39.34 12.79
N TYR A 528 -3.32 39.71 11.52
CA TYR A 528 -4.42 40.08 10.60
C TYR A 528 -5.33 38.88 10.26
N LEU A 529 -4.78 37.66 10.21
CA LEU A 529 -5.56 36.44 9.99
C LEU A 529 -6.42 36.13 11.21
N MET A 530 -5.83 36.23 12.41
CA MET A 530 -6.54 36.01 13.67
C MET A 530 -7.71 36.99 13.84
N SER A 531 -7.48 38.30 13.60
CA SER A 531 -8.55 39.31 13.64
C SER A 531 -9.67 39.02 12.64
N ARG A 532 -9.33 38.49 11.46
CA ARG A 532 -10.32 38.12 10.45
C ARG A 532 -11.15 36.90 10.84
N LEU A 533 -10.52 35.86 11.40
CA LEU A 533 -11.23 34.69 11.91
C LEU A 533 -12.13 35.05 13.09
N GLU A 534 -11.66 35.94 13.97
CA GLU A 534 -12.43 36.50 15.08
C GLU A 534 -13.68 37.25 14.60
N GLY A 535 -13.52 38.21 13.69
CA GLY A 535 -14.66 38.95 13.13
C GLY A 535 -15.67 38.05 12.42
N ARG A 536 -15.21 36.96 11.80
CA ARG A 536 -16.10 35.96 11.17
C ARG A 536 -16.86 35.13 12.18
N LEU A 537 -16.19 34.68 13.23
CA LEU A 537 -16.86 33.97 14.31
C LEU A 537 -17.98 34.83 14.92
N ASP A 538 -17.72 36.11 15.16
CA ASP A 538 -18.72 37.03 15.70
C ASP A 538 -19.90 37.20 14.73
N THR A 539 -19.60 37.41 13.45
CA THR A 539 -20.63 37.59 12.41
C THR A 539 -21.49 36.33 12.25
N ALA A 540 -20.88 35.15 12.22
CA ALA A 540 -21.59 33.88 12.11
C ALA A 540 -22.46 33.61 13.35
N LEU A 541 -21.96 33.87 14.57
CA LEU A 541 -22.73 33.73 15.80
C LEU A 541 -23.91 34.70 15.85
N GLN A 542 -23.72 35.96 15.47
CA GLN A 542 -24.79 36.96 15.41
C GLN A 542 -25.85 36.58 14.38
N ASN A 543 -25.44 36.15 13.18
CA ASN A 543 -26.37 35.73 12.13
C ASN A 543 -27.14 34.47 12.51
N ALA A 544 -26.50 33.48 13.14
CA ALA A 544 -27.18 32.28 13.66
C ALA A 544 -28.24 32.63 14.71
N GLN A 545 -27.97 33.64 15.55
CA GLN A 545 -28.93 34.11 16.57
C GLN A 545 -30.12 34.83 15.94
N ASN A 546 -29.84 35.72 15.00
CA ASN A 546 -30.82 36.59 14.35
C ASN A 546 -31.62 35.89 13.24
N SER A 547 -31.17 34.72 12.77
CA SER A 547 -31.89 33.96 11.74
C SER A 547 -33.26 33.50 12.24
N ALA A 548 -34.29 33.84 11.47
CA ALA A 548 -35.65 33.33 11.66
C ALA A 548 -35.84 31.94 11.00
N ASP A 549 -35.00 31.60 10.01
CA ASP A 549 -34.98 30.32 9.31
C ASP A 549 -34.00 29.35 9.99
N SER A 550 -34.45 28.11 10.19
CA SER A 550 -33.65 27.01 10.77
C SER A 550 -32.51 26.59 9.86
N ASP A 551 -32.71 26.63 8.54
CA ASP A 551 -31.69 26.19 7.57
C ASP A 551 -30.54 27.20 7.47
N ASP A 552 -30.87 28.49 7.48
CA ASP A 552 -29.87 29.56 7.57
C ASP A 552 -29.13 29.55 8.92
N ALA A 553 -29.84 29.29 10.03
CA ALA A 553 -29.21 29.14 11.33
C ALA A 553 -28.21 27.96 11.34
N ALA A 554 -28.59 26.80 10.79
CA ALA A 554 -27.72 25.64 10.64
C ALA A 554 -26.49 25.96 9.78
N ARG A 555 -26.67 26.73 8.70
CA ARG A 555 -25.58 27.18 7.83
C ARG A 555 -24.55 28.03 8.57
N TYR A 556 -25.00 29.00 9.36
CA TYR A 556 -24.08 29.84 10.14
C TYR A 556 -23.36 29.04 11.24
N LEU A 557 -24.03 28.04 11.81
CA LEU A 557 -23.39 27.14 12.79
C LEU A 557 -22.32 26.25 12.16
N GLU A 558 -22.50 25.80 10.93
CA GLU A 558 -21.46 25.06 10.21
C GLU A 558 -20.20 25.91 9.95
N GLN A 559 -20.36 27.23 9.77
CA GLN A 559 -19.23 28.18 9.72
C GLN A 559 -18.52 28.24 11.08
N VAL A 560 -19.28 28.32 12.17
CA VAL A 560 -18.76 28.28 13.54
C VAL A 560 -18.00 26.97 13.80
N SER A 561 -18.54 25.81 13.41
CA SER A 561 -17.86 24.51 13.52
C SER A 561 -16.54 24.45 12.73
N SER A 562 -16.46 25.14 11.59
CA SER A 562 -15.22 25.24 10.81
C SER A 562 -14.16 26.09 11.54
N VAL A 563 -14.57 27.16 12.24
CA VAL A 563 -13.68 27.92 13.14
C VAL A 563 -13.26 27.08 14.36
N TYR A 564 -14.15 26.25 14.93
CA TYR A 564 -13.80 25.29 15.98
C TYR A 564 -12.71 24.31 15.54
N ALA A 565 -12.73 23.85 14.29
CA ALA A 565 -11.70 22.97 13.74
C ALA A 565 -10.33 23.65 13.71
N ILE A 566 -10.26 24.91 13.25
CA ILE A 566 -9.04 25.74 13.29
C ILE A 566 -8.51 25.87 14.73
N VAL A 567 -9.39 26.19 15.68
CA VAL A 567 -9.01 26.36 17.08
C VAL A 567 -8.56 25.05 17.72
N SER A 568 -9.14 23.92 17.33
CA SER A 568 -8.70 22.58 17.77
C SER A 568 -7.28 22.27 17.29
N GLY A 569 -6.92 22.67 16.07
CA GLY A 569 -5.54 22.59 15.56
C GLY A 569 -4.55 23.45 16.36
N LEU A 570 -4.98 24.68 16.73
CA LEU A 570 -4.22 25.61 17.56
C LEU A 570 -3.94 25.07 18.96
N ILE A 571 -4.96 24.56 19.67
CA ILE A 571 -4.87 24.12 21.08
C ILE A 571 -3.93 22.93 21.24
N ARG A 572 -3.76 22.10 20.21
CA ARG A 572 -2.78 21.01 20.22
C ARG A 572 -1.33 21.51 20.34
N ARG A 573 -1.07 22.81 20.12
CA ARG A 573 0.21 23.44 20.41
C ARG A 573 0.10 24.30 21.68
N PRO A 574 1.07 24.24 22.60
CA PRO A 574 1.13 25.15 23.74
C PRO A 574 1.60 26.55 23.30
N SER A 575 0.74 27.26 22.58
CA SER A 575 0.90 28.66 22.20
C SER A 575 0.01 29.49 23.13
N GLY A 576 0.61 30.38 23.94
CA GLY A 576 -0.02 31.09 25.05
C GLY A 576 -1.14 32.09 24.68
N THR A 577 -1.12 33.28 25.29
CA THR A 577 -2.23 34.28 25.32
C THR A 577 -2.77 34.77 23.97
N GLN A 578 -2.11 34.47 22.84
CA GLN A 578 -2.43 34.96 21.50
C GLN A 578 -3.70 34.35 20.89
N ALA A 579 -4.12 33.16 21.32
CA ALA A 579 -5.39 32.54 20.89
C ALA A 579 -6.56 32.82 21.85
N ARG A 580 -6.36 33.64 22.88
CA ARG A 580 -7.34 33.83 23.97
C ARG A 580 -8.67 34.41 23.49
N GLY A 581 -8.66 35.32 22.52
CA GLY A 581 -9.87 35.95 21.96
C GLY A 581 -10.80 34.92 21.33
N LEU A 582 -10.31 34.16 20.35
CA LEU A 582 -11.04 33.05 19.73
C LEU A 582 -11.53 32.01 20.75
N ILE A 583 -10.66 31.55 21.65
CA ILE A 583 -11.02 30.51 22.64
C ILE A 583 -12.12 31.01 23.59
N GLN A 584 -12.04 32.27 24.04
CA GLN A 584 -13.05 32.85 24.92
C GLN A 584 -14.42 32.93 24.23
N ARG A 585 -14.47 33.38 22.98
CA ARG A 585 -15.72 33.48 22.20
C ARG A 585 -16.35 32.12 21.95
N LEU A 586 -15.55 31.11 21.61
CA LEU A 586 -16.02 29.73 21.45
C LEU A 586 -16.47 29.10 22.77
N ARG A 587 -15.92 29.52 23.91
CA ARG A 587 -16.40 29.09 25.24
C ARG A 587 -17.73 29.74 25.61
N GLU A 588 -17.97 30.96 25.13
CA GLU A 588 -19.19 31.72 25.42
C GLU A 588 -20.34 31.37 24.47
N ALA A 589 -20.05 30.89 23.25
CA ALA A 589 -21.05 30.52 22.24
C ALA A 589 -22.13 29.51 22.73
N PRO A 590 -21.81 28.44 23.49
CA PRO A 590 -22.81 27.50 24.00
C PRO A 590 -23.71 28.05 25.11
N ARG A 591 -23.41 29.24 25.66
CA ARG A 591 -24.22 29.84 26.74
C ARG A 591 -25.53 30.46 26.23
N ASN A 592 -25.67 30.66 24.92
CA ASN A 592 -26.92 31.04 24.31
C ASN A 592 -27.79 29.79 24.11
N ALA A 593 -29.02 29.75 24.63
CA ALA A 593 -29.88 28.57 24.55
C ALA A 593 -30.18 28.10 23.10
N LYS A 594 -30.30 29.03 22.15
CA LYS A 594 -30.59 28.73 20.73
C LYS A 594 -29.37 28.19 20.00
N THR A 595 -28.20 28.81 20.22
CA THR A 595 -26.92 28.41 19.60
C THR A 595 -26.34 27.17 20.28
N GLY A 596 -26.44 27.07 21.61
CA GLY A 596 -25.92 25.99 22.43
C GLY A 596 -26.64 24.66 22.23
N HIS A 597 -27.94 24.66 21.98
CA HIS A 597 -28.67 23.43 21.67
C HIS A 597 -28.28 22.83 20.30
N LEU A 598 -27.85 23.66 19.36
CA LEU A 598 -27.46 23.24 18.01
C LEU A 598 -25.95 22.98 17.87
N LEU A 599 -25.12 23.46 18.81
CA LEU A 599 -23.68 23.20 18.88
C LEU A 599 -23.30 22.00 19.77
N ALA A 600 -24.20 21.58 20.67
CA ALA A 600 -24.05 20.40 21.54
C ALA A 600 -24.55 19.15 20.82
#